data_AF-A0A8J2VDV5-F1
#
_entry.id   AF-A0A8J2VDV5-F1
#
_cell.length_a   1.000
_cell.length_b   1.000
_cell.length_c   1.000
_cell.angle_alpha   90.00
_cell.angle_beta   90.00
_cell.angle_gamma   90.00
#
_symmetry.space_group_name_H-M   'P 1'
#
loop_
_entity.id
_entity.type
_entity.pdbx_description
1 polymer ?
#
loop_
_entity_poly.entity_id
_entity_poly.type
_entity_poly.pdbx_seq_one_letter_code
_entity_poly.pdbx_strand_id
1 'polypeptide(L)'
;MVAIAAPRYGRSLHPIHAILLAFPFPLFLGALVSDLAYWNTFQIQWSNFSSWLIAGGLLGGGLAMLWALVDLIRFRGTRGLQPLMYFVVLLAMFVLGFINALVHAKDAWAIMPEGLYLSAITTLLALVAAWIGYSGFRSREYA
;
A
#
# COMPACT_ATOMS: atom_id res chain seq x y z
N MET A 1 -32.23 26.11 15.47
CA MET A 1 -31.27 26.07 14.35
C MET A 1 -30.90 24.62 14.08
N VAL A 2 -31.39 24.03 12.99
CA VAL A 2 -31.02 22.67 12.58
C VAL A 2 -29.79 22.79 11.69
N ALA A 3 -28.64 22.33 12.17
CA ALA A 3 -27.44 22.22 11.35
C ALA A 3 -27.65 21.06 10.37
N ILE A 4 -27.93 21.40 9.11
CA ILE A 4 -28.00 20.41 8.03
C ILE A 4 -26.57 19.96 7.80
N ALA A 5 -26.20 18.77 8.29
CA ALA A 5 -24.93 18.16 7.96
C ALA A 5 -24.93 17.93 6.45
N ALA A 6 -24.23 18.78 5.70
CA ALA A 6 -24.09 18.63 4.26
C ALA A 6 -23.59 17.20 3.97
N PRO A 7 -24.23 16.45 3.06
CA PRO A 7 -23.79 15.10 2.75
C PRO A 7 -22.34 15.19 2.28
N ARG A 8 -21.43 14.58 3.04
CA ARG A 8 -20.06 14.37 2.59
C ARG A 8 -20.18 13.46 1.37
N TYR A 9 -20.10 14.03 0.18
CA TYR A 9 -20.07 13.29 -1.06
C TYR A 9 -18.96 12.23 -0.94
N GLY A 10 -19.35 10.97 -0.73
CA GLY A 10 -18.43 9.85 -0.71
C GLY A 10 -17.67 9.83 -2.03
N ARG A 11 -16.35 9.97 -1.96
CA ARG A 11 -15.52 9.89 -3.15
C ARG A 11 -15.57 8.46 -3.65
N SER A 12 -16.29 8.24 -4.74
CA SER A 12 -16.14 7.01 -5.51
C SER A 12 -14.69 6.95 -6.00
N LEU A 13 -13.88 6.04 -5.48
CA LEU A 13 -12.60 5.75 -6.11
C LEU A 13 -12.85 5.17 -7.49
N HIS A 14 -12.01 5.56 -8.44
CA HIS A 14 -12.11 5.03 -9.79
C HIS A 14 -11.95 3.49 -9.71
N PRO A 15 -12.79 2.68 -10.39
CA PRO A 15 -12.73 1.22 -10.27
C PRO A 15 -11.35 0.64 -10.56
N ILE A 16 -10.65 1.20 -11.55
CA ILE A 16 -9.27 0.82 -11.88
C ILE A 16 -8.32 1.09 -10.70
N HIS A 17 -8.44 2.26 -10.06
CA HIS A 17 -7.63 2.59 -8.89
C HIS A 17 -7.91 1.66 -7.70
N ALA A 18 -9.17 1.29 -7.48
CA ALA A 18 -9.54 0.33 -6.46
C ALA A 18 -8.93 -1.07 -6.74
N ILE A 19 -9.01 -1.54 -7.99
CA ILE A 19 -8.37 -2.79 -8.40
C ILE A 19 -6.86 -2.73 -8.16
N LEU A 20 -6.19 -1.64 -8.54
CA LEU A 20 -4.75 -1.46 -8.31
C LEU A 20 -4.40 -1.43 -6.81
N LEU A 21 -5.24 -0.83 -5.98
CA LEU A 21 -5.08 -0.79 -4.53
C LEU A 21 -5.31 -2.15 -3.84
N ALA A 22 -5.95 -3.10 -4.51
CA ALA A 22 -6.16 -4.45 -3.96
C ALA A 22 -4.88 -5.30 -3.94
N PHE A 23 -3.88 -4.99 -4.76
CA PHE A 23 -2.66 -5.79 -4.90
C PHE A 23 -1.63 -5.62 -3.77
N PRO A 24 -1.30 -4.40 -3.29
CA PRO A 24 -0.16 -4.21 -2.40
C PRO A 24 -0.26 -4.95 -1.08
N PHE A 25 -1.42 -4.90 -0.43
CA PHE A 25 -1.56 -5.48 0.92
C PHE A 25 -1.37 -7.00 0.94
N PRO A 26 -2.07 -7.80 0.12
CA PRO A 26 -1.85 -9.25 0.09
C PRO A 26 -0.42 -9.64 -0.30
N LEU A 27 0.19 -8.89 -1.23
CA LEU A 27 1.55 -9.19 -1.72
C LEU A 27 2.62 -8.88 -0.67
N PHE A 28 2.56 -7.71 -0.02
CA PHE A 28 3.48 -7.40 1.09
C PHE A 28 3.26 -8.32 2.29
N LEU A 29 2.02 -8.68 2.60
CA LEU A 29 1.72 -9.65 3.67
C LEU A 29 2.32 -11.03 3.35
N GLY A 30 2.18 -11.49 2.10
CA GLY A 30 2.80 -12.75 1.65
C GLY A 30 4.33 -12.70 1.73
N ALA A 31 4.94 -11.56 1.39
CA ALA A 31 6.38 -11.34 1.56
C ALA A 31 6.80 -11.44 3.03
N LEU A 32 6.07 -10.78 3.95
CA LEU A 32 6.32 -10.87 5.39
C LEU A 32 6.23 -12.31 5.92
N VAL A 33 5.22 -13.07 5.50
CA VAL A 33 5.08 -14.49 5.88
C VAL A 33 6.25 -15.32 5.33
N SER A 34 6.70 -15.02 4.12
CA SER A 34 7.85 -15.68 3.49
C SER A 34 9.16 -15.34 4.21
N ASP A 35 9.36 -14.09 4.60
CA ASP A 35 10.52 -13.66 5.39
C ASP A 35 10.55 -14.35 6.75
N LEU A 36 9.39 -14.50 7.39
CA LEU A 36 9.29 -15.24 8.65
C LEU A 36 9.62 -16.73 8.46
N ALA A 37 9.20 -17.32 7.35
CA ALA A 37 9.56 -18.70 7.01
C ALA A 37 11.07 -18.83 6.72
N TYR A 38 11.68 -17.87 6.03
CA TYR A 38 13.13 -17.82 5.82
C TYR A 38 13.87 -17.71 7.16
N TRP A 39 13.43 -16.83 8.06
CA TRP A 39 14.02 -16.65 9.38
C TRP A 39 14.02 -17.94 10.22
N ASN A 40 12.98 -18.77 10.09
CA ASN A 40 12.87 -20.03 10.84
C ASN A 40 13.58 -21.21 10.17
N THR A 41 13.63 -21.25 8.83
CA THR A 41 14.10 -22.44 8.07
C THR A 41 15.44 -22.25 7.37
N PHE A 42 15.91 -21.00 7.22
CA PHE A 42 17.09 -20.60 6.44
C PHE A 42 17.08 -21.06 4.97
N GLN A 43 15.90 -21.43 4.44
CA GLN A 43 15.79 -21.92 3.07
C GLN A 43 15.63 -20.77 2.07
N ILE A 44 16.60 -20.62 1.17
CA ILE A 44 16.73 -19.48 0.23
C ILE A 44 15.49 -19.29 -0.66
N GLN A 45 14.72 -20.35 -0.93
CA GLN A 45 13.50 -20.25 -1.74
C GLN A 45 12.44 -19.32 -1.15
N TRP A 46 12.36 -19.23 0.18
CA TRP A 46 11.45 -18.28 0.84
C TRP A 46 11.86 -16.83 0.58
N SER A 47 13.16 -16.55 0.60
CA SER A 47 13.70 -15.23 0.25
C SER A 47 13.43 -14.89 -1.21
N ASN A 48 13.66 -15.83 -2.14
CA ASN A 48 13.35 -15.62 -3.56
C ASN A 48 11.86 -15.32 -3.78
N PHE A 49 10.99 -16.06 -3.09
CA PHE A 49 9.55 -15.85 -3.18
C PHE A 49 9.14 -14.48 -2.63
N SER A 50 9.70 -14.06 -1.49
CA SER A 50 9.52 -12.72 -0.94
C SER A 50 9.92 -11.63 -1.93
N SER A 51 11.07 -11.75 -2.59
CA SER A 51 11.53 -10.79 -3.61
C SER A 51 10.51 -10.57 -4.74
N TRP A 52 9.90 -11.66 -5.25
CA TRP A 52 8.86 -11.56 -6.29
C TRP A 52 7.56 -10.94 -5.78
N LEU A 53 7.15 -11.27 -4.55
CA LEU A 53 5.96 -10.69 -3.93
C LEU A 53 6.13 -9.18 -3.68
N ILE A 54 7.29 -8.76 -3.19
CA ILE A 54 7.64 -7.34 -3.00
C ILE A 54 7.61 -6.61 -4.35
N ALA A 55 8.21 -7.19 -5.40
CA ALA A 55 8.18 -6.61 -6.74
C ALA A 55 6.75 -6.46 -7.26
N GLY A 56 5.90 -7.48 -7.12
CA GLY A 56 4.48 -7.41 -7.50
C GLY A 56 3.71 -6.34 -6.70
N GLY A 57 3.96 -6.26 -5.39
CA GLY A 57 3.36 -5.26 -4.50
C GLY A 57 3.73 -3.83 -4.89
N LEU A 58 5.00 -3.62 -5.28
CA LEU A 58 5.48 -2.35 -5.81
C LEU A 58 4.85 -1.98 -7.15
N LEU A 59 4.64 -2.95 -8.06
CA LEU A 59 3.97 -2.68 -9.33
C LEU A 59 2.53 -2.21 -9.10
N GLY A 60 1.73 -2.96 -8.34
CA GLY A 60 0.36 -2.57 -8.03
C GLY A 60 0.28 -1.26 -7.24
N GLY A 61 1.14 -1.12 -6.23
CA GLY A 61 1.18 0.04 -5.34
C GLY A 61 1.68 1.31 -6.03
N GLY A 62 2.65 1.19 -6.92
CA GLY A 62 3.17 2.27 -7.75
C GLY A 62 2.11 2.78 -8.73
N LEU A 63 1.38 1.89 -9.40
CA LEU A 63 0.28 2.29 -10.28
C LEU A 63 -0.85 3.00 -9.51
N ALA A 64 -1.23 2.48 -8.33
CA ALA A 64 -2.19 3.15 -7.46
C ALA A 64 -1.67 4.53 -6.98
N MET A 65 -0.39 4.64 -6.62
CA MET A 65 0.23 5.90 -6.22
C MET A 65 0.25 6.93 -7.34
N LEU A 66 0.57 6.54 -8.57
CA LEU A 66 0.54 7.42 -9.73
C LEU A 66 -0.88 7.95 -9.99
N TRP A 67 -1.89 7.09 -9.86
CA TRP A 67 -3.28 7.51 -10.00
C TRP A 67 -3.68 8.50 -8.91
N ALA A 68 -3.31 8.22 -7.64
CA ALA A 68 -3.54 9.14 -6.52
C ALA A 68 -2.84 10.50 -6.73
N LEU A 69 -1.65 10.50 -7.34
CA LEU A 69 -0.92 11.73 -7.70
C LEU A 69 -1.67 12.54 -8.77
N VAL A 70 -2.16 11.87 -9.83
CA VAL A 70 -2.96 12.51 -10.88
C VAL A 70 -4.21 13.15 -10.29
N ASP A 71 -4.92 12.44 -9.41
CA ASP A 71 -6.10 12.98 -8.71
C ASP A 71 -5.74 14.15 -7.77
N LEU A 72 -4.59 14.08 -7.08
CA LEU A 72 -4.13 15.17 -6.22
C LEU A 72 -3.83 16.44 -7.03
N ILE A 73 -3.22 16.30 -8.21
CA ILE A 73 -2.91 17.43 -9.11
C ILE A 73 -4.17 17.99 -9.75
N ARG A 74 -5.06 17.13 -10.27
CA ARG A 74 -6.30 17.56 -10.95
C ARG A 74 -7.26 18.31 -10.04
N PHE A 75 -7.31 17.95 -8.77
CA PHE A 75 -8.25 18.54 -7.80
C PHE A 75 -7.56 19.38 -6.72
N ARG A 76 -6.35 19.91 -7.01
CA ARG A 76 -5.62 20.83 -6.13
C ARG A 76 -6.48 22.07 -5.85
N GLY A 77 -6.90 22.24 -4.59
CA GLY A 77 -7.65 23.42 -4.13
C GLY A 77 -9.15 23.22 -3.87
N THR A 78 -9.77 22.15 -4.38
CA THR A 78 -11.20 21.85 -4.12
C THR A 78 -11.41 20.84 -2.98
N ARG A 79 -10.32 20.23 -2.50
CA ARG A 79 -10.35 19.12 -1.53
C ARG A 79 -9.44 19.44 -0.34
N GLY A 80 -9.91 19.18 0.88
CA GLY A 80 -9.14 19.36 2.12
C GLY A 80 -7.94 18.41 2.24
N LEU A 81 -7.33 18.27 3.43
CA LEU A 81 -6.09 17.52 3.66
C LEU A 81 -6.14 16.00 3.36
N GLN A 82 -7.32 15.39 3.23
CA GLN A 82 -7.48 13.94 3.10
C GLN A 82 -6.77 13.31 1.88
N PRO A 83 -6.88 13.83 0.64
CA PRO A 83 -6.20 13.23 -0.51
C PRO A 83 -4.68 13.35 -0.42
N LEU A 84 -4.18 14.40 0.23
CA LEU A 84 -2.75 14.55 0.50
C LEU A 84 -2.27 13.48 1.48
N MET A 85 -2.99 13.26 2.58
CA MET A 85 -2.65 12.19 3.54
C MET A 85 -2.66 10.82 2.87
N TYR A 86 -3.67 10.53 2.05
CA TYR A 86 -3.75 9.28 1.29
C TYR A 86 -2.54 9.09 0.37
N PHE A 87 -2.19 10.12 -0.41
CA PHE A 87 -1.02 10.09 -1.29
C PHE A 87 0.28 9.90 -0.51
N VAL A 88 0.46 10.59 0.63
CA VAL A 88 1.66 10.48 1.47
C VAL A 88 1.82 9.06 2.02
N VAL A 89 0.73 8.40 2.44
CA VAL A 89 0.77 7.00 2.88
C VAL A 89 1.18 6.08 1.72
N LEU A 90 0.61 6.26 0.53
CA LEU A 90 0.98 5.49 -0.66
C LEU A 90 2.45 5.69 -1.05
N LEU A 91 2.93 6.94 -0.99
CA LEU A 91 4.32 7.29 -1.25
C LEU A 91 5.27 6.64 -0.24
N ALA A 92 4.95 6.71 1.06
CA ALA A 92 5.75 6.09 2.10
C ALA A 92 5.81 4.56 1.94
N MET A 93 4.67 3.92 1.66
CA MET A 93 4.59 2.49 1.34
C MET A 93 5.48 2.15 0.14
N PHE A 94 5.39 2.91 -0.95
CA PHE A 94 6.14 2.65 -2.17
C PHE A 94 7.64 2.80 -1.95
N VAL A 95 8.09 3.88 -1.30
CA VAL A 95 9.51 4.12 -1.01
C VAL A 95 10.08 3.02 -0.11
N LEU A 96 9.38 2.66 0.96
CA LEU A 96 9.84 1.60 1.85
C LEU A 96 9.80 0.22 1.18
N GLY A 97 8.80 -0.05 0.34
CA GLY A 97 8.73 -1.28 -0.45
C GLY A 97 9.88 -1.36 -1.45
N PHE A 98 10.26 -0.23 -2.06
CA PHE A 98 11.41 -0.16 -2.95
C PHE A 98 12.72 -0.43 -2.21
N ILE A 99 12.92 0.17 -1.04
CA ILE A 99 14.07 -0.14 -0.18
C ILE A 99 14.07 -1.62 0.21
N ASN A 100 12.90 -2.19 0.52
CA ASN A 100 12.77 -3.61 0.82
C ASN A 100 13.19 -4.50 -0.36
N ALA A 101 12.82 -4.14 -1.58
CA ALA A 101 13.26 -4.83 -2.79
C ALA A 101 14.78 -4.76 -2.98
N LEU A 102 15.40 -3.62 -2.69
CA LEU A 102 16.86 -3.47 -2.74
C LEU A 102 17.57 -4.30 -1.68
N VAL A 103 17.01 -4.41 -0.47
CA VAL A 103 17.54 -5.30 0.58
C VAL A 103 17.45 -6.75 0.13
N HIS A 104 16.32 -7.16 -0.44
CA HIS A 104 16.12 -8.51 -0.99
C HIS A 104 16.94 -8.81 -2.25
N ALA A 105 17.53 -7.80 -2.89
CA ALA A 105 18.47 -7.95 -3.99
C ALA A 105 19.92 -8.14 -3.52
N LYS A 106 20.20 -7.96 -2.22
CA LYS A 106 21.51 -8.30 -1.62
C LYS A 106 21.68 -9.82 -1.57
N ASP A 107 22.90 -10.25 -1.32
CA ASP A 107 23.20 -11.67 -1.10
C ASP A 107 22.33 -12.22 0.04
N ALA A 108 21.79 -13.45 -0.12
CA ALA A 108 20.70 -13.95 0.72
C ALA A 108 21.03 -13.95 2.22
N TRP A 109 22.31 -14.16 2.54
CA TRP A 109 22.86 -14.18 3.89
C TRP A 109 22.96 -12.79 4.54
N ALA A 110 22.84 -11.70 3.77
CA ALA A 110 22.90 -10.32 4.24
C ALA A 110 21.51 -9.63 4.28
N ILE A 111 20.43 -10.34 3.94
CA ILE A 111 19.06 -9.81 3.90
C ILE A 111 18.49 -9.61 5.31
N MET A 112 18.87 -10.49 6.24
CA MET A 112 18.28 -10.54 7.57
C MET A 112 19.18 -9.84 8.60
N PRO A 113 18.61 -9.08 9.56
CA PRO A 113 17.18 -8.92 9.87
C PRO A 113 16.45 -7.78 9.14
N GLU A 114 17.15 -7.00 8.32
CA GLU A 114 16.61 -5.78 7.68
C GLU A 114 15.35 -6.05 6.85
N GLY A 115 15.33 -7.13 6.06
CA GLY A 115 14.20 -7.51 5.21
C GLY A 115 12.91 -7.74 5.99
N LEU A 116 12.99 -8.38 7.16
CA LEU A 116 11.82 -8.69 8.00
C LEU A 116 11.18 -7.42 8.57
N TYR A 117 11.97 -6.47 9.06
CA TYR A 117 11.44 -5.20 9.56
C TYR A 117 10.82 -4.37 8.44
N LEU A 118 11.45 -4.33 7.27
CA LEU A 118 10.94 -3.61 6.13
C LEU A 118 9.64 -4.22 5.60
N SER A 119 9.54 -5.55 5.49
CA SER A 119 8.32 -6.21 5.04
C SER A 119 7.15 -5.98 6.00
N ALA A 120 7.41 -6.00 7.31
CA ALA A 120 6.41 -5.67 8.32
C ALA A 120 5.88 -4.24 8.18
N ILE A 121 6.78 -3.25 8.06
CA ILE A 121 6.39 -1.84 7.90
C ILE A 121 5.62 -1.64 6.58
N THR A 122 6.09 -2.22 5.47
CA THR A 122 5.42 -2.08 4.16
C THR A 122 4.03 -2.72 4.17
N THR A 123 3.87 -3.84 4.87
CA THR A 123 2.57 -4.51 5.04
C THR A 123 1.60 -3.63 5.81
N LEU A 124 2.04 -3.02 6.91
CA LEU A 124 1.23 -2.11 7.71
C LEU A 124 0.82 -0.87 6.90
N LEU A 125 1.74 -0.26 6.15
CA LEU A 125 1.42 0.89 5.32
C LEU A 125 0.44 0.52 4.19
N ALA A 126 0.60 -0.66 3.58
CA ALA A 126 -0.33 -1.16 2.57
C ALA A 126 -1.74 -1.39 3.15
N LEU A 127 -1.83 -1.93 4.38
CA LEU A 127 -3.10 -2.07 5.09
C LEU A 127 -3.76 -0.71 5.34
N VAL A 128 -2.99 0.27 5.84
CA VAL A 128 -3.48 1.63 6.09
C VAL A 128 -3.93 2.30 4.79
N ALA A 129 -3.15 2.15 3.70
CA ALA A 129 -3.53 2.68 2.39
C ALA A 129 -4.82 2.05 1.87
N ALA A 130 -4.96 0.72 1.97
CA ALA A 130 -6.18 0.01 1.60
C ALA A 130 -7.36 0.48 2.43
N TRP A 131 -7.19 0.64 3.75
CA TRP A 131 -8.24 1.13 4.64
C TRP A 131 -8.69 2.55 4.28
N ILE A 132 -7.76 3.48 4.06
CA ILE A 132 -8.09 4.86 3.67
C ILE A 132 -8.78 4.91 2.31
N GLY A 133 -8.32 4.11 1.34
CA GLY A 133 -8.99 3.98 0.05
C GLY A 133 -10.40 3.41 0.21
N TYR A 134 -10.54 2.19 0.70
CA TYR A 134 -11.83 1.50 0.73
C TYR A 134 -12.86 2.14 1.67
N SER A 135 -12.45 2.80 2.76
CA SER A 135 -13.37 3.52 3.64
C SER A 135 -14.09 4.69 2.95
N GLY A 136 -13.54 5.23 1.86
CA GLY A 136 -14.19 6.23 1.02
C GLY A 136 -15.46 5.75 0.30
N PHE A 137 -15.65 4.43 0.17
CA PHE A 137 -16.83 3.83 -0.49
C PHE A 137 -18.08 3.78 0.40
N ARG A 138 -17.96 3.88 1.73
CA ARG A 138 -18.99 3.42 2.69
C ARG A 138 -20.17 4.37 2.93
N SER A 139 -20.57 5.19 1.96
CA SER A 139 -21.63 6.19 2.16
C SER A 139 -22.70 6.19 1.07
N ARG A 140 -23.18 5.00 0.63
CA ARG A 140 -24.24 4.89 -0.38
C ARG A 140 -25.32 3.81 -0.18
N GLU A 141 -25.46 3.21 1.00
CA GLU A 141 -26.45 2.11 1.18
C GLU A 141 -27.64 2.41 2.09
N TYR A 142 -27.87 3.64 2.53
CA TYR A 142 -29.08 3.98 3.29
C TYR A 142 -29.72 5.30 2.79
N ALA A 143 -30.55 5.21 1.76
CA ALA A 143 -31.60 6.19 1.46
C ALA A 143 -32.66 5.52 0.57
#